data_AF-A0A2V9U0Q7-F1
#
_entry.id   AF-A0A2V9U0Q7-F1
#
_cell.length_a   1.000
_cell.length_b   1.000
_cell.length_c   1.000
_cell.angle_alpha   90.00
_cell.angle_beta   90.00
_cell.angle_gamma   90.00
#
_symmetry.space_group_name_H-M   'P 1'
#
loop_
_entity.id
_entity.type
_entity.pdbx_description
1 polymer ?
#
loop_
_entity_poly.entity_id
_entity_poly.type
_entity_poly.pdbx_seq_one_letter_code
_entity_poly.pdbx_strand_id
1 'polypeptide(L)'
;MDISYHDVLLVGGGGAGLRAAIAVAETNPSLSVAVVSKVYPMRSHTVSAEGGAAAVIKPGDTLDDHAYDTISGGDWLCDQDAVEIFVKEAPEELLRLEHWGCPWSRDADGHIAVRAFGGMKKMRTWFAADKTGFHLLHTLFQTTLKYKAVSRYDEWFVTKLLV
;
A
#
# COMPACT_ATOMS: atom_id res chain seq x y z
N MET A 1 -5.51 1.38 -34.90
CA MET A 1 -5.42 1.76 -33.48
C MET A 1 -6.33 0.78 -32.76
N ASP A 2 -5.76 -0.11 -31.97
CA ASP A 2 -6.55 -1.14 -31.31
C ASP A 2 -7.21 -0.54 -30.07
N ILE A 3 -8.50 -0.83 -29.88
CA ILE A 3 -9.28 -0.35 -28.76
C ILE A 3 -9.51 -1.52 -27.81
N SER A 4 -9.14 -1.36 -26.55
CA SER A 4 -9.46 -2.29 -25.47
C SER A 4 -10.48 -1.67 -24.53
N TYR A 5 -11.44 -2.47 -24.08
CA TYR A 5 -12.53 -2.05 -23.21
C TYR A 5 -12.32 -2.64 -21.81
N HIS A 6 -12.39 -1.79 -20.79
CA HIS A 6 -12.33 -2.16 -19.37
C HIS A 6 -13.26 -1.25 -18.57
N ASP A 7 -13.79 -1.76 -17.47
CA ASP A 7 -14.65 -0.97 -16.57
C ASP A 7 -13.83 0.01 -15.72
N VAL A 8 -12.64 -0.40 -15.30
CA VAL A 8 -11.71 0.42 -14.52
C VAL A 8 -10.32 0.43 -15.15
N LEU A 9 -9.75 1.62 -15.32
CA LEU A 9 -8.39 1.83 -15.80
C LEU A 9 -7.53 2.46 -14.69
N LEU A 10 -6.44 1.77 -14.32
CA LEU A 10 -5.44 2.21 -13.37
C LEU A 10 -4.13 2.50 -14.09
N VAL A 11 -3.61 3.71 -13.95
CA VAL A 11 -2.32 4.12 -14.52
C VAL A 11 -1.25 4.07 -13.44
N GLY A 12 -0.44 3.02 -13.47
CA GLY A 12 0.67 2.77 -12.55
C GLY A 12 0.62 1.39 -11.90
N GLY A 13 1.67 0.59 -12.10
CA GLY A 13 1.82 -0.75 -11.51
C GLY A 13 2.57 -0.78 -10.18
N GLY A 14 2.58 0.33 -9.43
CA GLY A 14 3.19 0.39 -8.09
C GLY A 14 2.26 -0.14 -7.00
N GLY A 15 2.70 -0.06 -5.73
CA GLY A 15 1.93 -0.60 -4.60
C GLY A 15 0.48 -0.11 -4.54
N ALA A 16 0.27 1.21 -4.69
CA ALA A 16 -1.07 1.80 -4.65
C ALA A 16 -1.97 1.31 -5.81
N GLY A 17 -1.45 1.26 -7.04
CA GLY A 17 -2.21 0.80 -8.20
C GLY A 17 -2.57 -0.68 -8.11
N LEU A 18 -1.65 -1.52 -7.65
CA LEU A 18 -1.94 -2.94 -7.42
C LEU A 18 -2.96 -3.13 -6.29
N ARG A 19 -2.85 -2.38 -5.19
CA ARG A 19 -3.80 -2.44 -4.08
C ARG A 19 -5.21 -2.01 -4.52
N ALA A 20 -5.31 -0.96 -5.34
CA ALA A 20 -6.57 -0.51 -5.92
C ALA A 20 -7.17 -1.58 -6.85
N ALA A 21 -6.35 -2.23 -7.69
CA ALA A 21 -6.82 -3.32 -8.56
C ALA A 21 -7.41 -4.48 -7.76
N ILE A 22 -6.74 -4.87 -6.66
CA ILE A 22 -7.25 -5.89 -5.73
C ILE A 22 -8.58 -5.42 -5.12
N ALA A 23 -8.67 -4.18 -4.63
CA ALA A 23 -9.88 -3.64 -4.01
C ALA A 23 -11.10 -3.73 -4.94
N VAL A 24 -10.93 -3.32 -6.20
CA VAL A 24 -12.00 -3.38 -7.21
C VAL A 24 -12.42 -4.83 -7.46
N ALA A 25 -11.46 -5.72 -7.65
CA ALA A 25 -11.73 -7.14 -7.92
C ALA A 25 -12.40 -7.86 -6.72
N GLU A 26 -12.07 -7.48 -5.48
CA GLU A 26 -12.72 -7.99 -4.26
C GLU A 26 -14.14 -7.44 -4.10
N THR A 27 -14.34 -6.16 -4.41
CA THR A 27 -15.65 -5.49 -4.25
C THR A 27 -16.66 -5.98 -5.28
N ASN A 28 -16.25 -6.10 -6.55
CA ASN A 28 -17.09 -6.61 -7.61
C ASN A 28 -16.28 -7.43 -8.63
N PRO A 29 -16.30 -8.77 -8.51
CA PRO A 29 -15.55 -9.67 -9.39
C PRO A 29 -15.96 -9.63 -10.87
N SER A 30 -17.11 -9.01 -11.20
CA SER A 30 -17.58 -8.89 -12.59
C SER A 30 -16.95 -7.72 -13.35
N LEU A 31 -16.33 -6.76 -12.65
CA LEU A 31 -15.68 -5.61 -13.27
C LEU A 31 -14.33 -6.02 -13.84
N SER A 32 -14.09 -5.69 -15.11
CA SER A 32 -12.80 -5.78 -15.77
C SER A 32 -11.89 -4.63 -15.36
N VAL A 33 -10.66 -4.95 -14.93
CA VAL A 33 -9.70 -3.96 -14.43
C VAL A 33 -8.44 -4.00 -15.27
N ALA A 34 -8.07 -2.87 -15.88
CA ALA A 34 -6.79 -2.69 -16.55
C ALA A 34 -5.80 -1.96 -15.65
N VAL A 35 -4.62 -2.56 -15.44
CA VAL A 35 -3.46 -1.89 -14.83
C VAL A 35 -2.43 -1.62 -15.91
N VAL A 36 -2.28 -0.35 -16.29
CA VAL A 36 -1.32 0.10 -17.30
C VAL A 36 -0.10 0.69 -16.62
N SER A 37 1.10 0.22 -16.97
CA SER A 37 2.33 0.67 -16.34
C SER A 37 3.49 0.73 -17.32
N LYS A 38 4.27 1.82 -17.28
CA LYS A 38 5.48 1.96 -18.10
C LYS A 38 6.61 0.99 -17.74
N VAL A 39 6.49 0.31 -16.61
CA VAL A 39 7.44 -0.69 -16.12
C VAL A 39 6.69 -1.87 -15.51
N TYR A 40 7.31 -3.04 -15.53
CA TYR A 40 6.85 -4.19 -14.76
C TYR A 40 6.74 -3.84 -13.25
N PRO A 41 5.76 -4.39 -12.49
CA PRO A 41 5.51 -3.97 -11.11
C PRO A 41 6.73 -3.94 -10.20
N MET A 42 7.58 -4.97 -10.24
CA MET A 42 8.79 -5.06 -9.41
C MET A 42 9.87 -4.02 -9.73
N ARG A 43 9.72 -3.27 -10.82
CA ARG A 43 10.58 -2.14 -11.20
C ARG A 43 10.00 -0.78 -10.80
N SER A 44 8.86 -0.76 -10.11
CA SER A 44 8.31 0.46 -9.51
C SER A 44 9.08 0.87 -8.26
N HIS A 45 9.09 2.17 -7.93
CA HIS A 45 9.90 2.70 -6.82
C HIS A 45 9.43 2.19 -5.44
N THR A 46 8.21 1.66 -5.30
CA THR A 46 7.75 1.03 -4.06
C THR A 46 8.74 -0.04 -3.57
N VAL A 47 9.43 -0.75 -4.48
CA VAL A 47 10.42 -1.78 -4.14
C VAL A 47 11.60 -1.25 -3.33
N SER A 48 11.94 0.03 -3.51
CA SER A 48 13.11 0.66 -2.89
C SER A 48 12.83 1.22 -1.49
N ALA A 49 11.60 1.11 -0.98
CA ALA A 49 11.33 1.51 0.40
C ALA A 49 11.96 0.51 1.37
N GLU A 50 12.80 0.97 2.28
CA GLU A 50 13.48 0.11 3.26
C GLU A 50 12.84 0.25 4.64
N GLY A 51 12.60 1.50 5.04
CA GLY A 51 12.30 1.94 6.39
C GLY A 51 11.07 1.33 7.06
N GLY A 52 9.94 1.21 6.36
CA GLY A 52 8.74 0.63 6.97
C GLY A 52 7.43 1.24 6.49
N ALA A 53 6.35 0.82 7.13
CA ALA A 53 5.02 1.42 7.03
C ALA A 53 4.47 1.64 8.44
N ALA A 54 3.88 2.81 8.71
CA ALA A 54 3.46 3.19 10.04
C ALA A 54 2.00 2.85 10.31
N ALA A 55 1.73 2.12 11.40
CA ALA A 55 0.39 1.89 11.90
C ALA A 55 0.41 1.52 13.40
N VAL A 56 -0.61 1.95 14.12
CA VAL A 56 -0.77 1.70 15.55
C VAL A 56 -1.11 0.22 15.79
N ILE A 57 -0.33 -0.48 16.63
CA ILE A 57 -0.54 -1.90 16.94
C ILE A 57 -0.14 -2.30 18.37
N LYS A 58 0.75 -1.54 19.02
CA LYS A 58 1.25 -1.86 20.35
C LYS A 58 0.37 -1.23 21.43
N PRO A 59 0.25 -1.88 22.61
CA PRO A 59 -0.31 -1.24 23.78
C PRO A 59 0.45 0.04 24.14
N GLY A 60 -0.26 1.12 24.44
CA GLY A 60 0.34 2.40 24.83
C GLY A 60 0.64 3.37 23.69
N ASP A 61 0.21 3.06 22.47
CA ASP A 61 0.09 3.98 21.33
C ASP A 61 -1.40 4.12 20.94
N THR A 62 -1.77 5.27 20.38
CA THR A 62 -3.18 5.60 20.07
C THR A 62 -3.31 6.17 18.66
N LEU A 63 -4.51 6.09 18.08
CA LEU A 63 -4.80 6.73 16.79
C LEU A 63 -4.61 8.25 16.86
N ASP A 64 -5.00 8.87 17.99
CA ASP A 64 -4.83 10.30 18.24
C ASP A 64 -3.36 10.70 18.27
N ASP A 65 -2.49 9.89 18.91
CA ASP A 65 -1.04 10.13 18.91
C ASP A 65 -0.46 10.05 17.49
N HIS A 66 -0.93 9.10 16.67
CA HIS A 66 -0.49 8.98 15.28
C HIS A 66 -0.99 10.16 14.44
N ALA A 67 -2.27 10.53 14.56
CA ALA A 67 -2.85 11.67 13.86
C ALA A 67 -2.13 12.97 14.23
N TYR A 68 -1.85 13.18 15.53
CA TYR A 68 -1.10 14.34 15.99
C TYR A 68 0.31 14.40 15.38
N ASP A 69 1.05 13.29 15.39
CA ASP A 69 2.39 13.24 14.80
C ASP A 69 2.34 13.53 13.27
N THR A 70 1.30 13.05 12.57
CA THR A 70 1.09 13.36 11.15
C THR A 70 0.75 14.84 10.90
N ILE A 71 -0.23 15.39 11.62
CA ILE A 71 -0.69 16.78 11.43
C ILE A 71 0.41 17.77 11.80
N SER A 72 1.07 17.56 12.95
CA SER A 72 2.17 18.42 13.38
C SER A 72 3.41 18.27 12.49
N GLY A 73 3.72 17.05 12.02
CA GLY A 73 4.80 16.81 11.07
C GLY A 73 4.54 17.40 9.68
N GLY A 74 3.27 17.50 9.29
CA GLY A 74 2.81 18.17 8.07
C GLY A 74 2.66 19.68 8.20
N ASP A 75 3.11 20.28 9.30
CA ASP A 75 2.99 21.72 9.58
C ASP A 75 1.55 22.24 9.44
N TRP A 76 0.57 21.41 9.87
CA TRP A 76 -0.87 21.69 9.78
C TRP A 76 -1.41 21.95 8.36
N LEU A 77 -0.65 21.61 7.32
CA LEU A 77 -1.09 21.69 5.92
C LEU A 77 -1.83 20.44 5.45
N CYS A 78 -1.90 19.40 6.28
CA CYS A 78 -2.66 18.20 5.97
C CYS A 78 -4.17 18.46 6.13
N ASP A 79 -4.95 17.93 5.20
CA ASP A 79 -6.40 17.77 5.38
C ASP A 79 -6.65 16.77 6.51
N GLN A 80 -7.15 17.25 7.65
CA GLN A 80 -7.18 16.46 8.89
C GLN A 80 -8.20 15.33 8.84
N ASP A 81 -9.27 15.49 8.07
CA ASP A 81 -10.26 14.44 7.78
C ASP A 81 -9.63 13.27 7.01
N ALA A 82 -8.77 13.56 6.03
CA ALA A 82 -7.99 12.54 5.33
C ALA A 82 -6.98 11.84 6.27
N VAL A 83 -6.35 12.59 7.18
CA VAL A 83 -5.45 12.01 8.20
C VAL A 83 -6.20 11.07 9.14
N GLU A 84 -7.38 11.46 9.62
CA GLU A 84 -8.19 10.64 10.54
C GLU A 84 -8.56 9.29 9.91
N ILE A 85 -9.00 9.31 8.64
CA ILE A 85 -9.28 8.08 7.88
C ILE A 85 -8.00 7.25 7.73
N PHE A 86 -6.89 7.88 7.32
CA PHE A 86 -5.62 7.20 7.11
C PHE A 86 -5.12 6.48 8.36
N VAL A 87 -5.08 7.15 9.52
CA VAL A 87 -4.56 6.53 10.74
C VAL A 87 -5.45 5.42 11.26
N LYS A 88 -6.77 5.51 11.00
CA LYS A 88 -7.75 4.49 11.37
C LYS A 88 -7.62 3.24 10.50
N GLU A 89 -7.43 3.39 9.19
CA GLU A 89 -7.36 2.26 8.25
C GLU A 89 -5.98 1.60 8.18
N ALA A 90 -4.90 2.34 8.47
CA ALA A 90 -3.54 1.83 8.36
C ALA A 90 -3.29 0.50 9.13
N PRO A 91 -3.74 0.33 10.39
CA PRO A 91 -3.56 -0.94 11.10
C PRO A 91 -4.23 -2.12 10.41
N GLU A 92 -5.44 -1.92 9.89
CA GLU A 92 -6.22 -2.97 9.21
C GLU A 92 -5.55 -3.39 7.90
N GLU A 93 -5.05 -2.43 7.12
CA GLU A 93 -4.36 -2.71 5.86
C GLU A 93 -3.01 -3.41 6.06
N LEU A 94 -2.23 -3.03 7.08
CA LEU A 94 -0.96 -3.71 7.38
C LEU A 94 -1.17 -5.14 7.93
N LEU A 95 -2.23 -5.36 8.73
CA LEU A 95 -2.65 -6.70 9.14
C LEU A 95 -3.14 -7.54 7.95
N ARG A 96 -3.86 -6.94 7.00
CA ARG A 96 -4.26 -7.65 5.77
C ARG A 96 -3.04 -8.10 4.97
N LEU A 97 -2.02 -7.25 4.84
CA LEU A 97 -0.76 -7.61 4.19
C LEU A 97 -0.04 -8.75 4.90
N GLU A 98 -0.11 -8.81 6.23
CA GLU A 98 0.37 -9.98 7.00
C GLU A 98 -0.34 -11.25 6.55
N HIS A 99 -1.68 -11.24 6.53
CA HIS A 99 -2.48 -12.42 6.15
C HIS A 99 -2.29 -12.82 4.69
N TRP A 100 -1.86 -11.89 3.82
CA TRP A 100 -1.47 -12.17 2.44
C TRP A 100 -0.05 -12.73 2.30
N GLY A 101 0.70 -12.81 3.40
CA GLY A 101 2.03 -13.42 3.45
C GLY A 101 3.19 -12.42 3.46
N CYS A 102 2.94 -11.13 3.73
CA CYS A 102 4.03 -10.17 3.94
C CYS A 102 4.80 -10.52 5.24
N PRO A 103 6.11 -10.82 5.17
CA PRO A 103 6.88 -11.31 6.30
C PRO A 103 7.33 -10.15 7.22
N TRP A 104 6.39 -9.56 7.95
CA TRP A 104 6.72 -8.58 8.99
C TRP A 104 7.67 -9.17 10.02
N SER A 105 8.69 -8.40 10.42
CA SER A 105 9.61 -8.78 11.49
C SER A 105 8.85 -8.97 12.80
N ARG A 106 9.33 -9.88 13.65
CA ARG A 106 8.64 -10.30 14.86
C ARG A 106 9.45 -10.02 16.11
N ASP A 107 8.74 -9.74 17.19
CA ASP A 107 9.28 -9.81 18.55
C ASP A 107 9.49 -11.28 18.96
N ALA A 108 10.18 -11.51 20.06
CA ALA A 108 10.49 -12.86 20.55
C ALA A 108 9.24 -13.71 20.86
N ASP A 109 8.11 -13.06 21.12
CA ASP A 109 6.81 -13.70 21.40
C ASP A 109 5.97 -13.97 20.13
N GLY A 110 6.49 -13.63 18.94
CA GLY A 110 5.83 -13.84 17.66
C GLY A 110 4.89 -12.72 17.22
N HIS A 111 4.66 -11.70 18.05
CA HIS A 111 3.92 -10.51 17.63
C HIS A 111 4.74 -9.67 16.66
N ILE A 112 4.07 -8.78 15.94
CA ILE A 112 4.71 -7.90 14.96
C ILE A 112 5.60 -6.89 15.68
N ALA A 113 6.88 -6.84 15.29
CA ALA A 113 7.84 -5.87 15.80
C ALA A 113 7.61 -4.49 15.16
N VAL A 114 7.81 -3.44 15.95
CA VAL A 114 7.79 -2.05 15.49
C VAL A 114 9.09 -1.36 15.89
N ARG A 115 9.51 -0.38 15.09
CA ARG A 115 10.71 0.42 15.38
C ARG A 115 10.41 1.91 15.39
N ALA A 116 11.34 2.68 15.95
CA ALA A 116 11.33 4.13 15.83
C ALA A 116 11.59 4.54 14.37
N PHE A 117 10.89 5.56 13.90
CA PHE A 117 11.05 6.13 12.57
C PHE A 117 10.61 7.60 12.58
N GLY A 118 11.04 8.37 11.58
CA GLY A 118 11.11 9.83 11.62
C GLY A 118 9.93 10.56 12.27
N GLY A 119 10.24 11.43 13.24
CA GLY A 119 9.28 12.37 13.85
C GLY A 119 8.24 11.76 14.79
N MET A 120 8.16 10.43 14.93
CA MET A 120 7.14 9.77 15.75
C MET A 120 7.53 9.75 17.23
N LYS A 121 6.59 10.07 18.12
CA LYS A 121 6.78 9.97 19.58
C LYS A 121 6.70 8.54 20.10
N LYS A 122 5.96 7.66 19.42
CA LYS A 122 5.81 6.24 19.75
C LYS A 122 6.38 5.37 18.64
N MET A 123 6.88 4.19 18.99
CA MET A 123 7.31 3.21 17.99
C MET A 123 6.07 2.57 17.36
N ARG A 124 5.86 2.85 16.08
CA ARG A 124 4.71 2.31 15.31
C ARG A 124 5.04 2.01 13.86
N THR A 125 6.33 1.99 13.50
CA THR A 125 6.76 1.66 12.14
C THR A 125 6.99 0.17 12.03
N TRP A 126 6.12 -0.49 11.27
CA TRP A 126 6.22 -1.89 10.89
C TRP A 126 7.31 -2.04 9.84
N PHE A 127 8.08 -3.11 9.93
CA PHE A 127 9.21 -3.33 9.02
C PHE A 127 9.40 -4.81 8.71
N ALA A 128 9.95 -5.09 7.52
CA ALA A 128 10.44 -6.41 7.15
C ALA A 128 11.95 -6.28 6.90
N ALA A 129 12.73 -6.46 7.97
CA ALA A 129 14.16 -6.20 8.00
C ALA A 129 14.52 -4.81 7.42
N ASP A 130 15.32 -4.79 6.36
CA ASP A 130 15.75 -3.63 5.58
C ASP A 130 15.08 -3.55 4.20
N LYS A 131 14.04 -4.36 3.95
CA LYS A 131 13.43 -4.55 2.61
C LYS A 131 11.90 -4.47 2.63
N THR A 132 11.35 -3.56 3.43
CA THR A 132 9.89 -3.47 3.64
C THR A 132 9.12 -3.27 2.33
N GLY A 133 9.53 -2.32 1.50
CA GLY A 133 8.92 -2.01 0.20
C GLY A 133 9.01 -3.16 -0.79
N PHE A 134 10.14 -3.86 -0.84
CA PHE A 134 10.31 -5.07 -1.63
C PHE A 134 9.27 -6.13 -1.22
N HIS A 135 9.16 -6.43 0.06
CA HIS A 135 8.20 -7.42 0.55
C HIS A 135 6.75 -7.01 0.32
N LEU A 136 6.39 -5.77 0.65
CA LEU A 136 5.05 -5.22 0.41
C LEU A 136 4.62 -5.34 -1.05
N LEU A 137 5.49 -4.91 -1.96
CA LEU A 137 5.19 -4.89 -3.38
C LEU A 137 5.08 -6.31 -3.95
N HIS A 138 5.95 -7.23 -3.53
CA HIS A 138 5.88 -8.64 -3.91
C HIS A 138 4.57 -9.29 -3.42
N THR A 139 4.18 -9.05 -2.16
CA THR A 139 2.94 -9.58 -1.59
C THR A 139 1.72 -9.07 -2.35
N LEU A 140 1.66 -7.76 -2.64
CA LEU A 140 0.58 -7.18 -3.44
C LEU A 140 0.54 -7.77 -4.84
N PHE A 141 1.68 -7.82 -5.53
CA PHE A 141 1.76 -8.35 -6.88
C PHE A 141 1.32 -9.82 -6.95
N GLN A 142 1.85 -10.68 -6.08
CA GLN A 142 1.46 -12.09 -6.04
C GLN A 142 -0.02 -12.27 -5.69
N THR A 143 -0.57 -11.40 -4.84
CA THR A 143 -1.99 -11.40 -4.53
C THR A 143 -2.84 -11.01 -5.74
N THR A 144 -2.39 -10.06 -6.57
CA THR A 144 -3.12 -9.69 -7.80
C THR A 144 -3.32 -10.87 -8.75
N LEU A 145 -2.39 -11.84 -8.77
CA LEU A 145 -2.46 -13.02 -9.64
C LEU A 145 -3.63 -13.95 -9.31
N LYS A 146 -4.24 -13.82 -8.12
CA LYS A 146 -5.43 -14.58 -7.72
C LYS A 146 -6.68 -14.14 -8.49
N TYR A 147 -6.69 -12.92 -9.03
CA TYR A 147 -7.88 -12.29 -9.62
C TYR A 147 -7.79 -12.27 -11.15
N LYS A 148 -8.60 -13.13 -11.80
CA LYS A 148 -8.69 -13.20 -13.28
C LYS A 148 -9.24 -11.92 -13.93
N ALA A 149 -9.95 -11.10 -13.16
CA ALA A 149 -10.52 -9.83 -13.61
C ALA A 149 -9.45 -8.74 -13.88
N VAL A 150 -8.23 -8.92 -13.35
CA VAL A 150 -7.15 -7.94 -13.47
C VAL A 150 -6.28 -8.27 -14.69
N SER A 151 -6.34 -7.40 -15.70
CA SER A 151 -5.47 -7.42 -16.88
C SER A 151 -4.33 -6.42 -16.68
N ARG A 152 -3.08 -6.87 -16.86
CA ARG A 152 -1.90 -6.00 -16.73
C ARG A 152 -1.30 -5.71 -18.10
N TYR A 153 -0.98 -4.44 -18.33
CA TYR A 153 -0.30 -3.93 -19.51
C TYR A 153 1.06 -3.37 -19.08
N ASP A 154 2.04 -4.27 -19.02
CA ASP A 154 3.41 -3.96 -18.59
C ASP A 154 4.22 -3.35 -19.74
N GLU A 155 5.00 -2.29 -19.45
CA GLU A 155 5.82 -1.53 -20.42
C GLU A 155 5.00 -0.66 -21.40
N TRP A 156 3.88 -0.13 -20.92
CA TRP A 156 2.99 0.79 -21.66
C TRP A 156 3.08 2.22 -21.12
N PHE A 157 3.30 3.18 -22.01
CA PHE A 157 3.41 4.60 -21.65
C PHE A 157 2.13 5.35 -22.01
N VAL A 158 1.47 5.95 -21.01
CA VAL A 158 0.29 6.79 -21.22
C VAL A 158 0.75 8.17 -21.71
N THR A 159 0.22 8.61 -22.86
CA THR A 159 0.59 9.88 -23.49
C THR A 159 -0.36 11.02 -23.16
N LYS A 160 -1.65 10.72 -23.01
CA LYS A 160 -2.70 11.69 -22.67
C LYS A 160 -3.91 11.00 -22.07
N LEU A 161 -4.64 11.72 -21.22
CA LEU A 161 -6.01 11.38 -20.86
C LEU A 161 -6.96 11.89 -21.94
N LEU A 162 -8.10 11.22 -22.07
CA LEU A 162 -9.19 11.66 -22.93
C LEU A 162 -10.27 12.23 -22.01
N VAL A 163 -10.58 13.52 -22.17
CA VAL A 163 -11.56 14.28 -21.38
C VAL A 163 -12.60 14.90 -22.28
#